data_AF-A0A417M2Z9-F1
#
_entry.id   AF-A0A417M2Z9-F1
#
_cell.length_a   1.000
_cell.length_b   1.000
_cell.length_c   1.000
_cell.angle_alpha   90.00
_cell.angle_beta   90.00
_cell.angle_gamma   90.00
#
_symmetry.space_group_name_H-M   'P 1'
#
loop_
_entity.id
_entity.type
_entity.pdbx_description
1 polymer ?
#
loop_
_entity_poly.entity_id
_entity_poly.type
_entity_poly.pdbx_seq_one_letter_code
_entity_poly.pdbx_strand_id
1 'polypeptide(L)'
;MEVPISPDMHKEYKEQKEQKPTYENIKKYILEKHGVKVHTAYIAEVKRDCELDMRPNYNVSKKEEPVIKSCTPEKREYIMEALRYYKLVV
;
A
#
# COMPACT_ATOMS: atom_id res chain seq x y z
N MET A 1 -13.86 -3.97 -27.06
CA MET A 1 -14.29 -5.12 -26.23
C MET A 1 -14.33 -4.63 -24.80
N GLU A 2 -15.50 -4.15 -24.35
CA GLU A 2 -15.72 -3.78 -22.97
C GLU A 2 -15.96 -5.09 -22.22
N VAL A 3 -15.00 -5.51 -21.42
CA VAL A 3 -15.15 -6.73 -20.62
C VAL A 3 -16.18 -6.40 -19.54
N PRO A 4 -17.37 -7.02 -19.53
CA PRO A 4 -18.39 -6.71 -18.53
C PRO A 4 -17.86 -7.15 -17.16
N ILE A 5 -17.50 -6.17 -16.34
CA ILE A 5 -17.10 -6.39 -14.95
C ILE A 5 -18.34 -6.91 -14.25
N SER A 6 -18.36 -8.21 -13.95
CA SER A 6 -19.46 -8.85 -13.23
C SER A 6 -19.73 -8.09 -11.92
N PRO A 7 -20.99 -7.84 -11.56
CA PRO A 7 -21.36 -6.98 -10.41
C PRO A 7 -20.80 -7.47 -9.07
N ASP A 8 -20.45 -8.75 -8.99
CA ASP A 8 -19.84 -9.41 -7.82
C ASP A 8 -18.42 -8.88 -7.51
N MET A 9 -17.63 -8.63 -8.57
CA MET A 9 -16.29 -8.04 -8.44
C MET A 9 -16.37 -6.65 -7.81
N HIS A 10 -17.29 -5.78 -8.25
CA HIS A 10 -17.39 -4.41 -7.74
C HIS A 10 -17.77 -4.34 -6.25
N LYS A 11 -18.56 -5.29 -5.77
CA LYS A 11 -18.97 -5.39 -4.37
C LYS A 11 -17.79 -5.84 -3.50
N GLU A 12 -17.07 -6.87 -3.92
CA GLU A 12 -15.87 -7.33 -3.23
C GLU A 12 -14.75 -6.26 -3.21
N TYR A 13 -14.56 -5.48 -4.27
CA TYR A 13 -13.62 -4.35 -4.25
C TYR A 13 -14.00 -3.27 -3.24
N LYS A 14 -15.30 -3.01 -3.06
CA LYS A 14 -15.81 -1.99 -2.13
C LYS A 14 -15.68 -2.47 -0.70
N GLU A 15 -16.03 -3.73 -0.44
CA GLU A 15 -15.94 -4.37 0.86
C GLU A 15 -14.48 -4.58 1.30
N GLN A 16 -13.57 -4.89 0.36
CA GLN A 16 -12.12 -4.90 0.62
C GLN A 16 -11.56 -3.50 0.89
N LYS A 17 -12.13 -2.44 0.30
CA LYS A 17 -11.70 -1.05 0.51
C LYS A 17 -12.19 -0.49 1.85
N GLU A 18 -13.32 -0.97 2.34
CA GLU A 18 -13.84 -0.62 3.68
C GLU A 18 -13.07 -1.35 4.80
N GLN A 19 -12.56 -2.56 4.54
CA GLN A 19 -11.81 -3.35 5.53
C GLN A 19 -10.30 -3.09 5.52
N LYS A 20 -9.68 -2.78 4.38
CA LYS A 20 -8.24 -2.50 4.28
C LYS A 20 -7.99 -1.02 4.64
N PRO A 21 -7.00 -0.69 5.48
CA PRO A 21 -6.64 0.70 5.72
C PRO A 21 -6.21 1.37 4.41
N THR A 22 -6.87 2.48 4.09
CA THR A 22 -6.46 3.33 2.98
C THR A 22 -5.04 3.88 3.24
N TYR A 23 -4.31 4.23 2.18
CA TYR A 23 -3.01 4.90 2.30
C TYR A 23 -3.04 6.13 3.23
N GLU A 24 -4.17 6.85 3.29
CA GLU A 24 -4.38 7.94 4.24
C GLU A 24 -4.43 7.50 5.70
N ASN A 25 -5.07 6.37 6.01
CA ASN A 25 -5.17 5.85 7.38
C ASN A 25 -3.78 5.45 7.91
N ILE A 26 -2.95 4.85 7.06
CA ILE A 26 -1.55 4.51 7.38
C ILE A 26 -0.75 5.80 7.62
N LYS A 27 -0.89 6.81 6.76
CA LYS A 27 -0.22 8.10 6.95
C LYS A 27 -0.63 8.80 8.24
N LYS A 28 -1.93 8.81 8.55
CA LYS A 28 -2.46 9.41 9.78
C LYS A 28 -1.94 8.69 11.02
N TYR A 29 -1.94 7.36 11.00
CA TYR A 29 -1.41 6.56 12.12
C TYR A 29 0.05 6.92 12.43
N ILE A 30 0.91 6.98 11.42
CA ILE A 30 2.33 7.30 11.59
C ILE A 30 2.52 8.75 12.04
N LEU A 31 1.70 9.67 11.52
CA LEU A 31 1.73 11.07 11.93
C LEU A 31 1.29 11.25 13.39
N GLU A 32 0.27 10.52 13.85
CA GLU A 32 -0.26 10.63 15.21
C GLU A 32 0.65 9.93 16.24
N LYS A 33 1.24 8.79 15.88
CA LYS A 33 2.13 8.01 16.76
C LYS A 33 3.55 8.56 16.82
N HIS A 34 4.11 8.91 15.67
CA HIS A 34 5.52 9.27 15.53
C HIS A 34 5.74 10.74 15.15
N GLY A 35 4.69 11.48 14.76
CA GLY A 35 4.83 12.85 14.27
C GLY A 35 5.46 12.96 12.88
N VAL A 36 5.64 11.84 12.17
CA VAL A 36 6.40 11.78 10.91
C VAL A 36 5.47 11.67 9.70
N LYS A 37 5.75 12.47 8.67
CA LYS A 37 5.05 12.37 7.37
C LYS A 37 5.76 11.36 6.45
N VAL A 38 5.04 10.33 6.03
CA VAL A 38 5.51 9.34 5.05
C VAL A 38 4.86 9.53 3.68
N HIS A 39 5.65 9.35 2.63
CA HIS A 39 5.17 9.40 1.25
C HIS A 39 4.47 8.08 0.86
N THR A 40 3.47 8.14 -0.01
CA THR A 40 2.72 6.95 -0.45
C THR A 40 3.63 5.93 -1.14
N ALA A 41 4.66 6.40 -1.84
CA ALA A 41 5.65 5.55 -2.50
C ALA A 41 6.37 4.62 -1.51
N TYR A 42 6.68 5.10 -0.30
CA TYR A 42 7.29 4.28 0.74
C TYR A 42 6.32 3.23 1.27
N ILE A 43 5.04 3.58 1.42
CA ILE A 43 4.02 2.59 1.84
C ILE A 43 3.89 1.49 0.79
N ALA A 44 3.92 1.85 -0.49
CA ALA A 44 3.91 0.88 -1.58
C ALA A 44 5.17 0.00 -1.57
N GLU A 45 6.36 0.57 -1.37
CA GLU A 45 7.61 -0.19 -1.27
C GLU A 45 7.58 -1.20 -0.12
N VAL A 46 7.18 -0.79 1.09
CA VAL A 46 7.10 -1.70 2.25
C VAL A 46 6.03 -2.77 2.04
N LYS A 47 4.90 -2.43 1.40
CA LYS A 47 3.90 -3.44 1.01
C LYS A 47 4.45 -4.45 0.00
N ARG A 48 5.30 -4.01 -0.92
CA ARG A 48 5.95 -4.88 -1.92
C ARG A 48 6.92 -5.84 -1.26
N ASP A 49 7.70 -5.32 -0.31
CA ASP A 49 8.69 -6.08 0.45
C ASP A 49 8.03 -7.13 1.38
N CYS A 50 6.85 -6.84 1.92
CA CYS A 50 6.05 -7.79 2.70
C CYS A 50 5.23 -8.78 1.87
N GLU A 51 5.48 -8.92 0.56
CA GLU A 51 4.72 -9.79 -0.36
C GLU A 51 3.19 -9.63 -0.26
N LEU A 52 2.71 -8.45 0.12
CA LEU A 52 1.28 -8.18 0.16
C LEU A 52 0.75 -8.11 -1.27
N ASP A 53 0.07 -9.17 -1.68
CA ASP A 53 -0.52 -9.43 -3.00
C ASP A 53 -0.69 -8.15 -3.82
N MET A 54 0.39 -7.78 -4.52
CA MET A 54 0.40 -6.60 -5.35
C MET A 54 -0.28 -7.00 -6.63
N ARG A 55 -1.56 -6.58 -6.75
CA ARG A 55 -2.32 -6.63 -7.98
C ARG A 55 -1.40 -6.23 -9.14
N PRO A 56 -1.27 -7.06 -10.19
CA PRO A 56 -0.26 -6.87 -11.22
C PRO A 56 -0.39 -5.48 -11.82
N ASN A 57 0.73 -4.76 -11.86
CA ASN A 57 0.76 -3.42 -12.41
C ASN A 57 0.68 -3.53 -13.95
N TYR A 58 -0.52 -3.31 -14.49
CA TYR A 58 -0.79 -3.36 -15.94
C TYR A 58 -0.04 -2.30 -16.74
N ASN A 59 0.52 -1.28 -16.10
CA ASN A 59 1.31 -0.22 -16.75
C ASN A 59 2.82 -0.46 -16.58
N VAL A 60 3.36 -1.41 -17.35
CA VAL A 60 4.79 -1.74 -17.34
C VAL A 60 5.57 -0.55 -17.91
N SER A 61 6.25 0.19 -17.05
CA SER A 61 7.12 1.29 -17.48
C SER A 61 8.39 0.70 -18.10
N LYS A 62 8.77 1.13 -19.31
CA LYS A 62 9.99 0.70 -20.03
C LYS A 62 11.32 1.14 -19.37
N LYS A 63 11.31 1.57 -18.11
CA LYS A 63 12.52 2.00 -17.39
C LYS A 63 12.97 0.84 -16.50
N GLU A 64 14.09 0.23 -16.85
CA GLU A 64 14.61 -1.02 -16.28
C GLU A 64 14.63 -1.01 -14.75
N GLU A 65 15.05 0.08 -14.12
CA GLU A 65 14.99 0.22 -12.66
C GLU A 65 14.72 1.68 -12.31
N PRO A 66 13.51 2.06 -11.84
CA PRO A 66 13.38 3.34 -11.17
C PRO A 66 14.28 3.28 -9.94
N VAL A 67 15.27 4.17 -9.85
CA VAL A 67 16.03 4.40 -8.63
C VAL A 67 15.04 4.94 -7.60
N ILE A 68 14.34 4.04 -6.90
CA ILE A 68 13.51 4.41 -5.77
C ILE A 68 14.51 4.88 -4.74
N LYS A 69 14.44 6.17 -4.38
CA LYS A 69 15.18 6.68 -3.23
C LYS A 69 14.70 5.86 -2.04
N SER A 70 15.52 4.89 -1.65
CA SER A 70 15.21 3.89 -0.65
C SER A 70 14.74 4.59 0.62
N CYS A 71 13.60 4.14 1.15
CA CYS A 71 13.07 4.69 2.39
C CYS A 71 14.14 4.60 3.49
N THR A 72 14.26 5.63 4.33
CA THR A 72 15.09 5.49 5.54
C THR A 72 14.52 4.38 6.43
N PRO A 73 15.38 3.57 7.07
CA PRO A 73 14.94 2.41 7.84
C PRO A 73 13.92 2.77 8.94
N GLU A 74 14.08 3.94 9.58
CA GLU A 74 13.12 4.45 10.57
C GLU A 74 11.69 4.59 10.01
N LYS A 75 11.55 5.17 8.81
CA LYS A 75 10.24 5.36 8.18
C LYS A 75 9.63 4.04 7.73
N ARG A 76 10.46 3.10 7.28
CA ARG A 76 10.02 1.74 6.94
C ARG A 76 9.46 1.03 8.16
N GLU A 77 10.10 1.19 9.32
CA GLU A 77 9.64 0.59 10.57
C GLU A 77 8.28 1.16 11.00
N TYR A 78 8.06 2.47 10.90
CA TYR A 78 6.76 3.08 11.18
C TYR A 78 5.65 2.59 10.24
N ILE A 79 5.97 2.41 8.96
CA ILE A 79 5.04 1.86 7.98
C ILE A 79 4.74 0.39 8.32
N MET A 80 5.74 -0.41 8.64
CA MET A 80 5.56 -1.82 8.99
C MET A 80 4.72 -1.95 10.28
N GLU A 81 4.97 -1.13 11.28
CA GLU A 81 4.16 -1.06 12.50
C GLU A 81 2.71 -0.71 12.20
N ALA A 82 2.47 0.31 11.37
CA ALA A 82 1.12 0.67 10.94
C ALA A 82 0.45 -0.49 10.19
N LEU A 83 1.18 -1.17 9.29
CA LEU A 83 0.67 -2.33 8.56
C LEU A 83 0.31 -3.49 9.50
N ARG A 84 1.12 -3.77 10.53
CA ARG A 84 0.81 -4.75 11.58
C ARG A 84 -0.41 -4.34 12.41
N TYR A 85 -0.52 -3.07 12.77
CA TYR A 85 -1.67 -2.54 13.52
C TYR A 85 -2.98 -2.79 12.79
N TYR A 86 -2.99 -2.57 11.47
CA TYR A 86 -4.15 -2.86 10.63
C TYR A 86 -4.27 -4.33 10.20
N LYS A 87 -3.45 -5.23 10.76
CA LYS A 87 -3.40 -6.66 10.43
C LYS A 87 -3.27 -6.93 8.93
N LEU A 88 -2.60 -6.02 8.22
CA LEU A 88 -2.28 -6.22 6.81
C LEU A 88 -1.13 -7.20 6.66
N VAL A 89 -0.15 -7.13 7.56
CA VAL A 89 1.00 -8.03 7.64
C VAL A 89 0.92 -8.77 8.98
N VAL A 90 1.10 -10.09 8.95
CA VAL A 90 1.23 -10.95 10.13
C VAL A 90 2.70 -11.08 10.52
#